data_AF-A0A837NNR3-F1
#
_entry.id   AF-A0A837NNR3-F1
#
_cell.length_a   1.000
_cell.length_b   1.000
_cell.length_c   1.000
_cell.angle_alpha   90.00
_cell.angle_beta   90.00
_cell.angle_gamma   90.00
#
_symmetry.space_group_name_H-M   'P 1'
#
loop_
_entity.id
_entity.type
_entity.pdbx_description
1 polymer ?
#
loop_
_entity_poly.entity_id
_entity_poly.type
_entity_poly.pdbx_seq_one_letter_code
_entity_poly.pdbx_strand_id
1 'polypeptide(L)'
;MDLFESLAQKITGKDQTIVFPEGTEPRIVGAAARLAADGLVKPIVLGATDKVQAVANDLNADLTGVQVLDPATYPAEDKQTMLDALVERRKGKNTPEQAAKMLEDENYFGTMLVYMGKADGMVSGAIHPTGDTVRPALQIIKTKPGSHRISGAFIMQKGEERYVFADCAINIDPDADTLAEIATQSAATAKVFDIDPKVAMLSFSTKGSAKGEMVTKVQEATAKAQAAEPELAIDGELQFDAAFVEKVGLQKAPGSKVAGHANVFVFPELQSGNIGYKIAQRFGHFEAVGPVLQGLNKPVSDLSRGCSEEDVYKVAIITAAQGLA
;
A
#
# COMPACT_ATOMS: atom_id res chain seq x y z
N MET A 1 2.14 22.30 6.07
CA MET A 1 1.95 21.16 7.00
C MET A 1 2.59 19.97 6.35
N ASP A 2 3.51 19.32 7.05
CA ASP A 2 4.16 18.11 6.55
C ASP A 2 3.09 17.02 6.26
N LEU A 3 3.37 16.11 5.31
CA LEU A 3 2.38 15.09 4.92
C LEU A 3 2.00 14.21 6.13
N PHE A 4 3.00 13.78 6.89
CA PHE A 4 2.78 12.90 8.02
C PHE A 4 2.13 13.62 9.18
N GLU A 5 2.39 14.92 9.37
CA GLU A 5 1.62 15.74 10.31
C GLU A 5 0.13 15.78 9.96
N SER A 6 -0.22 15.99 8.68
CA SER A 6 -1.62 15.98 8.23
C SER A 6 -2.29 14.63 8.48
N LEU A 7 -1.61 13.54 8.11
CA LEU A 7 -2.13 12.19 8.30
C LEU A 7 -2.26 11.83 9.79
N ALA A 8 -1.26 12.17 10.60
CA ALA A 8 -1.28 11.99 12.05
C ALA A 8 -2.49 12.69 12.67
N GLN A 9 -2.78 13.94 12.27
CA GLN A 9 -3.97 14.66 12.72
C GLN A 9 -5.29 13.96 12.34
N LYS A 10 -5.36 13.35 11.15
CA LYS A 10 -6.57 12.62 10.70
C LYS A 10 -6.84 11.36 11.54
N ILE A 11 -5.78 10.66 11.96
CA ILE A 11 -5.90 9.39 12.71
C ILE A 11 -5.90 9.57 14.23
N THR A 12 -5.38 10.69 14.74
CA THR A 12 -5.34 10.96 16.18
C THR A 12 -6.75 10.89 16.80
N GLY A 13 -6.89 10.12 17.88
CA GLY A 13 -8.16 9.92 18.57
C GLY A 13 -9.18 9.07 17.80
N LYS A 14 -8.79 8.43 16.70
CA LYS A 14 -9.62 7.45 15.95
C LYS A 14 -9.38 6.00 16.39
N ASP A 15 -8.45 5.79 17.31
CA ASP A 15 -8.17 4.48 17.92
C ASP A 15 -7.92 3.36 16.91
N GLN A 16 -7.34 3.70 15.75
CA GLN A 16 -7.06 2.73 14.69
C GLN A 16 -6.06 1.68 15.18
N THR A 17 -6.39 0.40 14.99
CA THR A 17 -5.59 -0.73 15.44
C THR A 17 -4.80 -1.33 14.27
N ILE A 18 -3.47 -1.33 14.34
CA ILE A 18 -2.61 -1.84 13.26
C ILE A 18 -1.83 -3.06 13.76
N VAL A 19 -1.91 -4.17 13.02
CA VAL A 19 -1.13 -5.38 13.32
C VAL A 19 0.20 -5.40 12.57
N PHE A 20 1.25 -5.80 13.29
CA PHE A 20 2.62 -5.96 12.82
C PHE A 20 3.05 -7.42 13.04
N PRO A 21 3.07 -8.24 11.98
CA PRO A 21 3.39 -9.67 12.10
C PRO A 21 4.82 -9.99 12.55
N GLU A 22 5.76 -9.12 12.25
CA GLU A 22 7.20 -9.40 12.32
C GLU A 22 7.80 -8.96 13.69
N GLY A 23 7.20 -9.37 14.81
CA GLY A 23 7.49 -8.79 16.15
C GLY A 23 8.86 -9.07 16.76
N THR A 24 9.72 -9.83 16.08
CA THR A 24 11.13 -10.01 16.48
C THR A 24 12.09 -9.12 15.69
N GLU A 25 11.56 -8.32 14.77
CA GLU A 25 12.33 -7.36 13.98
C GLU A 25 12.45 -6.02 14.73
N PRO A 26 13.67 -5.56 15.07
CA PRO A 26 13.89 -4.31 15.79
C PRO A 26 13.19 -3.08 15.19
N ARG A 27 13.18 -2.95 13.85
CA ARG A 27 12.52 -1.84 13.17
C ARG A 27 11.01 -1.81 13.41
N ILE A 28 10.39 -2.98 13.57
CA ILE A 28 8.95 -3.11 13.84
C ILE A 28 8.66 -2.76 15.29
N VAL A 29 9.44 -3.31 16.22
CA VAL A 29 9.27 -3.09 17.66
C VAL A 29 9.46 -1.61 18.02
N GLY A 30 10.52 -0.98 17.50
CA GLY A 30 10.79 0.45 17.71
C GLY A 30 9.68 1.35 17.17
N ALA A 31 9.22 1.10 15.93
CA ALA A 31 8.13 1.85 15.33
C ALA A 31 6.80 1.66 16.09
N ALA A 32 6.46 0.43 16.48
CA ALA A 32 5.26 0.14 17.26
C ALA A 32 5.26 0.87 18.62
N ALA A 33 6.38 0.84 19.34
CA ALA A 33 6.54 1.56 20.59
C ALA A 33 6.32 3.07 20.41
N ARG A 34 6.96 3.69 19.41
CA ARG A 34 6.79 5.11 19.09
C ARG A 34 5.34 5.46 18.72
N LEU A 35 4.72 4.66 17.85
CA LEU A 35 3.33 4.84 17.44
C LEU A 35 2.34 4.82 18.61
N ALA A 36 2.57 3.93 19.60
CA ALA A 36 1.79 3.88 20.82
C ALA A 36 2.04 5.10 21.73
N ALA A 37 3.32 5.47 21.92
CA ALA A 37 3.71 6.61 22.73
C ALA A 37 3.15 7.94 22.19
N ASP A 38 3.12 8.10 20.87
CA ASP A 38 2.55 9.26 20.19
C ASP A 38 1.01 9.25 20.15
N GLY A 39 0.37 8.14 20.57
CA GLY A 39 -1.09 8.00 20.59
C GLY A 39 -1.74 7.99 19.22
N LEU A 40 -0.99 7.60 18.17
CA LEU A 40 -1.45 7.67 16.78
C LEU A 40 -2.26 6.44 16.38
N VAL A 41 -1.83 5.25 16.81
CA VAL A 41 -2.50 3.98 16.56
C VAL A 41 -2.39 3.08 17.80
N LYS A 42 -3.18 2.02 17.85
CA LYS A 42 -3.06 0.91 18.82
C LYS A 42 -2.30 -0.25 18.17
N PRO A 43 -1.00 -0.43 18.43
CA PRO A 43 -0.21 -1.46 17.76
C PRO A 43 -0.50 -2.85 18.34
N ILE A 44 -0.68 -3.82 17.47
CA ILE A 44 -0.65 -5.25 17.81
C ILE A 44 0.62 -5.84 17.20
N VAL A 45 1.56 -6.27 18.02
CA VAL A 45 2.79 -6.93 17.57
C VAL A 45 2.64 -8.44 17.74
N LEU A 46 2.90 -9.22 16.68
CA LEU A 46 2.82 -10.67 16.75
C LEU A 46 4.18 -11.29 17.09
N GLY A 47 4.18 -12.28 17.98
CA GLY A 47 5.37 -13.03 18.35
C GLY A 47 5.34 -13.50 19.80
N ALA A 48 6.30 -14.36 20.15
CA ALA A 48 6.46 -14.83 21.52
C ALA A 48 6.80 -13.67 22.46
N THR A 49 6.00 -13.50 23.52
CA THR A 49 6.07 -12.32 24.41
C THR A 49 7.46 -12.07 24.97
N ASP A 50 8.18 -13.13 25.37
CA ASP A 50 9.55 -13.06 25.89
C ASP A 50 10.55 -12.56 24.85
N LYS A 51 10.40 -12.98 23.58
CA LYS A 51 11.28 -12.54 22.48
C LYS A 51 11.02 -11.10 22.08
N VAL A 52 9.75 -10.69 21.95
CA VAL A 52 9.40 -9.30 21.65
C VAL A 52 9.91 -8.38 22.76
N GLN A 53 9.74 -8.78 24.03
CA GLN A 53 10.24 -8.01 25.17
C GLN A 53 11.76 -7.93 25.19
N ALA A 54 12.48 -8.99 24.82
CA ALA A 54 13.94 -8.96 24.72
C ALA A 54 14.42 -7.92 23.68
N VAL A 55 13.81 -7.91 22.49
CA VAL A 55 14.12 -6.90 21.45
C VAL A 55 13.82 -5.49 21.94
N ALA A 56 12.68 -5.28 22.62
CA ALA A 56 12.34 -3.98 23.18
C ALA A 56 13.35 -3.51 24.23
N ASN A 57 13.82 -4.41 25.11
CA ASN A 57 14.84 -4.12 26.10
C ASN A 57 16.18 -3.71 25.45
N ASP A 58 16.61 -4.44 24.42
CA ASP A 58 17.85 -4.13 23.69
C ASP A 58 17.77 -2.75 23.01
N LEU A 59 16.58 -2.34 22.57
CA LEU A 59 16.31 -1.03 21.99
C LEU A 59 16.05 0.08 23.03
N ASN A 60 15.89 -0.26 24.31
CA ASN A 60 15.32 0.62 25.34
C ASN A 60 13.95 1.21 24.93
N ALA A 61 13.14 0.43 24.22
CA ALA A 61 11.80 0.81 23.77
C ALA A 61 10.74 0.48 24.83
N ASP A 62 9.84 1.42 25.10
CA ASP A 62 8.70 1.22 26.00
C ASP A 62 7.53 0.61 25.22
N LEU A 63 7.10 -0.59 25.63
CA LEU A 63 5.94 -1.28 25.04
C LEU A 63 4.61 -0.90 25.71
N THR A 64 4.59 0.12 26.59
CA THR A 64 3.34 0.64 27.16
C THR A 64 2.38 1.07 26.03
N GLY A 65 1.18 0.47 26.00
CA GLY A 65 0.19 0.71 24.95
C GLY A 65 0.34 -0.18 23.71
N VAL A 66 1.38 -1.01 23.62
CA VAL A 66 1.55 -2.04 22.57
C VAL A 66 0.97 -3.36 23.06
N GLN A 67 0.06 -3.95 22.28
CA GLN A 67 -0.45 -5.30 22.55
C GLN A 67 0.48 -6.32 21.88
N VAL A 68 1.00 -7.27 22.65
CA VAL A 68 1.78 -8.40 22.11
C VAL A 68 0.91 -9.66 22.08
N LEU A 69 0.78 -10.30 20.92
CA LEU A 69 0.02 -11.55 20.74
C LEU A 69 0.91 -12.64 20.17
N ASP A 70 0.98 -13.78 20.85
CA ASP A 70 1.66 -14.98 20.34
C ASP A 70 0.63 -15.92 19.69
N PRO A 71 0.72 -16.20 18.36
CA PRO A 71 -0.14 -17.18 17.71
C PRO A 71 -0.09 -18.59 18.35
N ALA A 72 1.02 -18.95 19.01
CA ALA A 72 1.20 -20.24 19.67
C ALA A 72 0.42 -20.33 20.98
N THR A 73 0.30 -19.23 21.74
CA THR A 73 -0.40 -19.20 23.03
C THR A 73 -1.74 -18.45 22.99
N TYR A 74 -2.20 -18.07 21.80
CA TYR A 74 -3.48 -17.39 21.61
C TYR A 74 -4.64 -18.24 22.18
N PRO A 75 -5.64 -17.64 22.86
CA PRO A 75 -6.68 -18.39 23.56
C PRO A 75 -7.37 -19.43 22.66
N ALA A 76 -7.53 -20.66 23.14
CA ALA A 76 -7.98 -21.78 22.32
C ALA A 76 -9.35 -21.53 21.66
N GLU A 77 -10.29 -20.92 22.38
CA GLU A 77 -11.63 -20.58 21.86
C GLU A 77 -11.55 -19.51 20.75
N ASP A 78 -10.74 -18.46 20.94
CA ASP A 78 -10.52 -17.44 19.92
C ASP A 78 -9.78 -18.00 18.69
N LYS A 79 -8.81 -18.91 18.91
CA LYS A 79 -8.07 -19.59 17.84
C LYS A 79 -8.97 -20.52 17.04
N GLN A 80 -9.88 -21.24 17.70
CA GLN A 80 -10.89 -22.06 17.01
C GLN A 80 -11.84 -21.19 16.19
N THR A 81 -12.33 -20.08 16.74
CA THR A 81 -13.18 -19.12 16.01
C THR A 81 -12.47 -18.59 14.75
N MET A 82 -11.18 -18.26 14.87
CA MET A 82 -10.36 -17.81 13.74
C MET A 82 -10.19 -18.91 12.68
N LEU A 83 -9.96 -20.15 13.10
CA LEU A 83 -9.84 -21.30 12.21
C LEU A 83 -11.13 -21.53 11.42
N ASP A 84 -12.27 -21.55 12.10
CA ASP A 84 -13.58 -21.75 11.48
C ASP A 84 -13.88 -20.66 10.44
N ALA A 85 -13.62 -19.40 10.80
CA ALA A 85 -13.76 -18.27 9.90
C ALA A 85 -12.84 -18.36 8.67
N LEU A 86 -11.59 -18.82 8.85
CA LEU A 86 -10.68 -19.04 7.72
C LEU A 86 -11.19 -20.16 6.81
N VAL A 87 -11.58 -21.32 7.35
CA VAL A 87 -12.11 -22.45 6.56
C VAL A 87 -13.33 -22.03 5.74
N GLU A 88 -14.28 -21.32 6.36
CA GLU A 88 -15.44 -20.76 5.67
C GLU A 88 -15.01 -19.80 4.55
N ARG A 89 -14.09 -18.87 4.87
CA ARG A 89 -13.59 -17.87 3.92
C ARG A 89 -12.90 -18.49 2.71
N ARG A 90 -12.22 -19.63 2.92
CA ARG A 90 -11.53 -20.41 1.88
C ARG A 90 -12.47 -21.26 1.02
N LYS A 91 -13.75 -21.43 1.40
CA LYS A 91 -14.79 -22.12 0.62
C LYS A 91 -14.34 -23.50 0.11
N GLY A 92 -13.78 -24.31 1.00
CA GLY A 92 -13.34 -25.69 0.68
C GLY A 92 -12.01 -25.81 -0.08
N LYS A 93 -11.31 -24.70 -0.36
CA LYS A 93 -9.97 -24.74 -0.98
C LYS A 93 -8.87 -25.28 -0.04
N ASN A 94 -9.15 -25.31 1.26
CA ASN A 94 -8.23 -25.77 2.29
C ASN A 94 -9.02 -26.64 3.30
N THR A 95 -8.45 -27.75 3.73
CA THR A 95 -9.00 -28.54 4.84
C THR A 95 -8.78 -27.81 6.17
N PRO A 96 -9.52 -28.13 7.24
CA PRO A 96 -9.28 -27.55 8.57
C PRO A 96 -7.83 -27.69 9.03
N GLU A 97 -7.16 -28.82 8.76
CA GLU A 97 -5.77 -29.05 9.14
C GLU A 97 -4.81 -28.14 8.35
N GLN A 98 -5.08 -27.93 7.06
CA GLN A 98 -4.30 -27.01 6.24
C GLN A 98 -4.51 -25.56 6.69
N ALA A 99 -5.74 -25.17 7.01
CA ALA A 99 -6.05 -23.84 7.52
C ALA A 99 -5.41 -23.60 8.90
N ALA A 100 -5.41 -24.60 9.78
CA ALA A 100 -4.72 -24.51 11.07
C ALA A 100 -3.21 -24.27 10.89
N LYS A 101 -2.57 -24.97 9.94
CA LYS A 101 -1.17 -24.74 9.59
C LYS A 101 -0.92 -23.35 9.00
N MET A 102 -1.86 -22.83 8.21
CA MET A 102 -1.77 -21.45 7.71
C MET A 102 -1.78 -20.44 8.86
N LEU A 103 -2.53 -20.68 9.93
CA LEU A 103 -2.57 -19.78 11.11
C LEU A 103 -1.31 -19.84 12.00
N GLU A 104 -0.36 -20.73 11.71
CA GLU A 104 0.97 -20.69 12.32
C GLU A 104 1.86 -19.61 11.69
N ASP A 105 1.53 -19.18 10.47
CA ASP A 105 2.20 -18.08 9.78
C ASP A 105 1.67 -16.72 10.29
N GLU A 106 2.59 -15.86 10.71
CA GLU A 106 2.29 -14.55 11.29
C GLU A 106 1.54 -13.61 10.32
N ASN A 107 1.81 -13.67 9.01
CA ASN A 107 1.08 -12.86 8.03
C ASN A 107 -0.37 -13.35 7.88
N TYR A 108 -0.59 -14.66 7.86
CA TYR A 108 -1.95 -15.22 7.85
C TYR A 108 -2.71 -14.90 9.14
N PHE A 109 -2.06 -15.05 10.30
CA PHE A 109 -2.66 -14.73 11.59
C PHE A 109 -3.03 -13.25 11.68
N GLY A 110 -2.10 -12.35 11.34
CA GLY A 110 -2.33 -10.90 11.30
C GLY A 110 -3.44 -10.52 10.33
N THR A 111 -3.45 -11.11 9.13
CA THR A 111 -4.52 -10.88 8.15
C THR A 111 -5.88 -11.33 8.68
N MET A 112 -5.95 -12.43 9.43
CA MET A 112 -7.20 -12.87 10.06
C MET A 112 -7.66 -11.94 11.18
N LEU A 113 -6.77 -11.35 11.96
CA LEU A 113 -7.13 -10.32 12.94
C LEU A 113 -7.82 -9.13 12.25
N VAL A 114 -7.28 -8.69 11.10
CA VAL A 114 -7.91 -7.63 10.29
C VAL A 114 -9.26 -8.05 9.74
N TYR A 115 -9.36 -9.27 9.19
CA TYR A 115 -10.60 -9.81 8.63
C TYR A 115 -11.73 -9.93 9.66
N MET A 116 -11.39 -10.36 10.87
CA MET A 116 -12.33 -10.55 11.98
C MET A 116 -12.66 -9.25 12.73
N GLY A 117 -12.11 -8.11 12.28
CA GLY A 117 -12.34 -6.81 12.93
C GLY A 117 -11.66 -6.66 14.29
N LYS A 118 -10.64 -7.49 14.59
CA LYS A 118 -9.78 -7.35 15.77
C LYS A 118 -8.63 -6.35 15.51
N ALA A 119 -8.38 -6.00 14.25
CA ALA A 119 -7.51 -4.92 13.81
C ALA A 119 -8.13 -4.20 12.61
N ASP A 120 -7.75 -2.94 12.38
CA ASP A 120 -8.22 -2.12 11.26
C ASP A 120 -7.33 -2.28 10.01
N GLY A 121 -6.05 -2.57 10.20
CA GLY A 121 -5.10 -2.79 9.10
C GLY A 121 -3.86 -3.58 9.52
N MET A 122 -3.02 -3.93 8.53
CA MET A 122 -1.78 -4.67 8.74
C MET A 122 -0.61 -4.02 8.01
N VAL A 123 0.58 -4.04 8.63
CA VAL A 123 1.86 -3.67 8.01
C VAL A 123 2.86 -4.80 8.22
N SER A 124 3.43 -5.31 7.12
CA SER A 124 4.42 -6.40 7.13
C SER A 124 5.42 -6.23 5.98
N GLY A 125 6.42 -7.10 5.84
CA GLY A 125 7.36 -7.14 4.72
C GLY A 125 8.79 -6.67 5.05
N ALA A 126 9.07 -6.26 6.29
CA ALA A 126 10.41 -5.87 6.72
C ALA A 126 11.40 -7.04 6.65
N ILE A 127 10.91 -8.27 6.81
CA ILE A 127 11.69 -9.51 6.69
C ILE A 127 11.07 -10.51 5.69
N HIS A 128 9.81 -10.33 5.29
CA HIS A 128 9.14 -11.20 4.33
C HIS A 128 9.27 -10.74 2.86
N PRO A 129 9.17 -11.66 1.89
CA PRO A 129 8.86 -11.30 0.51
C PRO A 129 7.46 -10.68 0.38
N THR A 130 7.30 -9.69 -0.51
CA THR A 130 5.99 -9.08 -0.84
C THR A 130 4.90 -10.11 -1.15
N GLY A 131 5.28 -11.22 -1.81
CA GLY A 131 4.35 -12.31 -2.11
C GLY A 131 3.73 -12.96 -0.88
N ASP A 132 4.43 -12.98 0.25
CA ASP A 132 3.96 -13.59 1.50
C ASP A 132 3.05 -12.63 2.31
N THR A 133 3.21 -11.31 2.17
CA THR A 133 2.24 -10.30 2.66
C THR A 133 0.97 -10.28 1.81
N VAL A 134 1.11 -10.25 0.48
CA VAL A 134 0.00 -10.06 -0.46
C VAL A 134 -0.89 -11.30 -0.58
N ARG A 135 -0.31 -12.51 -0.53
CA ARG A 135 -1.06 -13.76 -0.67
C ARG A 135 -2.19 -13.90 0.36
N PRO A 136 -1.96 -13.81 1.68
CA PRO A 136 -3.05 -13.89 2.66
C PRO A 136 -4.05 -12.74 2.50
N ALA A 137 -3.59 -11.50 2.22
CA ALA A 137 -4.48 -10.37 1.97
C ALA A 137 -5.47 -10.64 0.83
N LEU A 138 -5.02 -11.20 -0.30
CA LEU A 138 -5.90 -11.56 -1.41
C LEU A 138 -6.80 -12.77 -1.10
N GLN A 139 -6.28 -13.75 -0.34
CA GLN A 139 -7.04 -14.94 0.02
C GLN A 139 -8.16 -14.67 1.02
N ILE A 140 -7.95 -13.74 1.93
CA ILE A 140 -8.79 -13.47 3.10
C ILE A 140 -9.52 -12.13 2.95
N ILE A 141 -8.81 -11.00 2.88
CA ILE A 141 -9.42 -9.67 2.81
C ILE A 141 -10.14 -9.45 1.47
N LYS A 142 -9.52 -9.87 0.36
CA LYS A 142 -9.98 -9.69 -1.02
C LYS A 142 -10.10 -8.22 -1.44
N THR A 143 -10.35 -8.01 -2.72
CA THR A 143 -10.54 -6.68 -3.30
C THR A 143 -11.88 -6.05 -2.90
N LYS A 144 -11.93 -4.71 -2.87
CA LYS A 144 -13.17 -3.93 -2.72
C LYS A 144 -14.13 -4.27 -3.87
N PRO A 145 -15.46 -4.19 -3.67
CA PRO A 145 -16.42 -4.29 -4.77
C PRO A 145 -16.05 -3.34 -5.92
N GLY A 146 -16.04 -3.85 -7.15
CA GLY A 146 -15.63 -3.09 -8.34
C GLY A 146 -14.13 -3.08 -8.64
N SER A 147 -13.26 -3.59 -7.75
CA SER A 147 -11.84 -3.82 -8.03
C SER A 147 -11.57 -5.30 -8.32
N HIS A 148 -10.95 -5.60 -9.45
CA HIS A 148 -10.61 -6.98 -9.85
C HIS A 148 -9.17 -7.33 -9.43
N ARG A 149 -8.29 -6.34 -9.41
CA ARG A 149 -6.90 -6.48 -8.96
C ARG A 149 -6.55 -5.42 -7.91
N ILE A 150 -5.54 -5.75 -7.11
CA ILE A 150 -4.88 -4.77 -6.24
C ILE A 150 -3.68 -4.18 -6.98
N SER A 151 -3.18 -3.05 -6.51
CA SER A 151 -1.95 -2.43 -7.00
C SER A 151 -1.11 -1.90 -5.84
N GLY A 152 0.20 -1.76 -6.04
CA GLY A 152 1.12 -1.24 -5.03
C GLY A 152 1.63 0.12 -5.42
N ALA A 153 1.25 1.15 -4.66
CA ALA A 153 1.68 2.52 -4.92
C ALA A 153 2.70 3.01 -3.90
N PHE A 154 3.56 3.91 -4.35
CA PHE A 154 4.45 4.66 -3.48
C PHE A 154 4.03 6.11 -3.44
N ILE A 155 4.11 6.69 -2.25
CA ILE A 155 4.03 8.13 -2.06
C ILE A 155 5.44 8.68 -2.14
N MET A 156 5.68 9.53 -3.12
CA MET A 156 6.97 10.16 -3.37
C MET A 156 6.92 11.57 -2.81
N GLN A 157 7.76 11.89 -1.84
CA GLN A 157 7.78 13.20 -1.19
C GLN A 157 9.17 13.84 -1.27
N LYS A 158 9.22 15.14 -1.57
CA LYS A 158 10.43 15.96 -1.46
C LYS A 158 10.05 17.39 -1.12
N GLY A 159 10.29 17.79 0.13
CA GLY A 159 9.79 19.07 0.62
C GLY A 159 8.26 19.13 0.50
N GLU A 160 7.74 20.10 -0.26
CA GLU A 160 6.31 20.26 -0.52
C GLU A 160 5.80 19.43 -1.71
N GLU A 161 6.70 18.89 -2.53
CA GLU A 161 6.34 18.05 -3.68
C GLU A 161 5.81 16.69 -3.19
N ARG A 162 4.64 16.29 -3.68
CA ARG A 162 3.99 15.01 -3.36
C ARG A 162 3.43 14.37 -4.62
N TYR A 163 3.81 13.12 -4.84
CA TYR A 163 3.36 12.34 -5.99
C TYR A 163 2.92 10.94 -5.58
N VAL A 164 2.05 10.34 -6.39
CA VAL A 164 1.73 8.91 -6.31
C VAL A 164 2.31 8.21 -7.52
N PHE A 165 3.12 7.18 -7.29
CA PHE A 165 3.67 6.32 -8.35
C PHE A 165 3.01 4.93 -8.24
N ALA A 166 2.39 4.45 -9.31
CA ALA A 166 1.66 3.18 -9.31
C ALA A 166 1.62 2.54 -10.71
N ASP A 167 1.49 1.24 -10.90
CA ASP A 167 1.84 0.19 -9.95
C ASP A 167 3.36 -0.02 -9.98
N CYS A 168 3.96 -0.20 -8.81
CA CYS A 168 5.40 -0.33 -8.63
C CYS A 168 5.81 -1.63 -7.92
N ALA A 169 4.84 -2.48 -7.55
CA ALA A 169 5.11 -3.66 -6.73
C ALA A 169 4.33 -4.94 -7.11
N ILE A 170 3.13 -4.85 -7.69
CA ILE A 170 2.22 -6.02 -7.75
C ILE A 170 2.08 -6.61 -9.15
N ASN A 171 1.59 -5.84 -10.11
CA ASN A 171 1.19 -6.35 -11.42
C ASN A 171 2.35 -6.25 -12.42
N ILE A 172 2.92 -7.40 -12.80
CA ILE A 172 4.10 -7.50 -13.69
C ILE A 172 3.85 -6.84 -15.04
N ASP A 173 2.82 -7.28 -15.75
CA ASP A 173 2.40 -6.73 -17.04
C ASP A 173 0.87 -6.57 -17.02
N PRO A 174 0.35 -5.44 -16.49
CA PRO A 174 -1.07 -5.19 -16.42
C PRO A 174 -1.64 -4.95 -17.82
N ASP A 175 -2.80 -5.53 -18.10
CA ASP A 175 -3.59 -5.22 -19.30
C ASP A 175 -4.28 -3.86 -19.21
N ALA A 176 -4.99 -3.45 -20.27
CA ALA A 176 -5.63 -2.15 -20.32
C ALA A 176 -6.72 -1.96 -19.25
N ASP A 177 -7.48 -3.01 -18.91
CA ASP A 177 -8.50 -2.96 -17.85
C ASP A 177 -7.84 -2.78 -16.48
N THR A 178 -6.79 -3.54 -16.21
CA THR A 178 -6.01 -3.44 -14.96
C THR A 178 -5.36 -2.06 -14.82
N LEU A 179 -4.78 -1.50 -15.90
CA LEU A 179 -4.20 -0.16 -15.88
C LEU A 179 -5.25 0.93 -15.60
N ALA A 180 -6.45 0.79 -16.17
CA ALA A 180 -7.55 1.70 -15.87
C ALA A 180 -7.97 1.63 -14.39
N GLU A 181 -8.02 0.42 -13.81
CA GLU A 181 -8.26 0.25 -12.37
C GLU A 181 -7.14 0.83 -11.50
N ILE A 182 -5.87 0.64 -11.88
CA ILE A 182 -4.73 1.24 -11.16
C ILE A 182 -4.87 2.76 -11.13
N ALA A 183 -5.30 3.39 -12.22
CA ALA A 183 -5.49 4.83 -12.31
C ALA A 183 -6.54 5.34 -11.31
N THR A 184 -7.70 4.68 -11.25
CA THR A 184 -8.79 5.08 -10.33
C THR A 184 -8.42 4.80 -8.87
N GLN A 185 -7.81 3.64 -8.59
CA GLN A 185 -7.28 3.30 -7.26
C GLN A 185 -6.23 4.30 -6.77
N SER A 186 -5.33 4.72 -7.67
CA SER A 186 -4.26 5.67 -7.36
C SER A 186 -4.80 7.08 -7.14
N ALA A 187 -5.80 7.50 -7.91
CA ALA A 187 -6.48 8.76 -7.67
C ALA A 187 -7.23 8.79 -6.33
N ALA A 188 -7.91 7.70 -5.96
CA ALA A 188 -8.56 7.58 -4.67
C ALA A 188 -7.54 7.64 -3.53
N THR A 189 -6.40 6.94 -3.70
CA THR A 189 -5.29 6.98 -2.76
C THR A 189 -4.74 8.40 -2.63
N ALA A 190 -4.47 9.09 -3.73
CA ALA A 190 -3.98 10.48 -3.72
C ALA A 190 -4.85 11.42 -2.86
N LYS A 191 -6.18 11.27 -2.90
CA LYS A 191 -7.10 12.05 -2.07
C LYS A 191 -6.91 11.83 -0.57
N VAL A 192 -6.56 10.61 -0.14
CA VAL A 192 -6.22 10.32 1.28
C VAL A 192 -5.04 11.17 1.75
N PHE A 193 -4.11 11.47 0.83
CA PHE A 193 -2.90 12.27 1.05
C PHE A 193 -3.06 13.77 0.79
N ASP A 194 -4.31 14.26 0.69
CA ASP A 194 -4.63 15.66 0.37
C ASP A 194 -4.07 16.13 -0.98
N ILE A 195 -3.91 15.20 -1.94
CA ILE A 195 -3.49 15.49 -3.31
C ILE A 195 -4.76 15.56 -4.19
N ASP A 196 -4.95 16.69 -4.87
CA ASP A 196 -5.95 16.81 -5.95
C ASP A 196 -5.45 16.05 -7.20
N PRO A 197 -6.01 14.87 -7.53
CA PRO A 197 -5.40 13.95 -8.47
C PRO A 197 -5.46 14.42 -9.92
N LYS A 198 -4.28 14.50 -10.54
CA LYS A 198 -4.05 14.69 -11.97
C LYS A 198 -3.25 13.49 -12.48
N VAL A 199 -3.96 12.53 -13.08
CA VAL A 199 -3.47 11.18 -13.38
C VAL A 199 -2.90 11.12 -14.78
N ALA A 200 -1.59 10.92 -14.89
CA ALA A 200 -0.90 10.66 -16.15
C ALA A 200 -0.72 9.16 -16.36
N MET A 201 -1.29 8.64 -17.45
CA MET A 201 -1.06 7.28 -17.92
C MET A 201 0.24 7.26 -18.75
N LEU A 202 1.31 6.72 -18.16
CA LEU A 202 2.65 6.82 -18.72
C LEU A 202 2.91 5.81 -19.85
N SER A 203 3.68 6.25 -20.83
CA SER A 203 4.21 5.42 -21.92
C SER A 203 5.53 6.00 -22.43
N PHE A 204 6.19 5.31 -23.35
CA PHE A 204 7.28 5.89 -24.12
C PHE A 204 6.78 6.80 -25.27
N SER A 205 5.47 6.81 -25.54
CA SER A 205 4.79 7.68 -26.50
C SER A 205 4.07 8.83 -25.80
N THR A 206 3.88 9.95 -26.49
CA THR A 206 2.92 11.00 -26.11
C THR A 206 1.94 11.20 -27.25
N LYS A 207 0.65 10.98 -27.00
CA LYS A 207 -0.46 11.27 -27.94
C LYS A 207 -0.21 10.77 -29.37
N GLY A 208 0.29 9.55 -29.51
CA GLY A 208 0.55 8.87 -30.78
C GLY A 208 1.89 9.21 -31.43
N SER A 209 2.85 9.79 -30.69
CA SER A 209 4.20 10.03 -31.21
C SER A 209 4.94 8.74 -31.60
N ALA A 210 4.53 7.61 -31.04
CA ALA A 210 4.94 6.27 -31.48
C ALA A 210 3.72 5.34 -31.60
N LYS A 211 3.92 4.16 -32.18
CA LYS A 211 2.90 3.13 -32.35
C LYS A 211 3.43 1.77 -31.91
N GLY A 212 2.54 0.92 -31.40
CA GLY A 212 2.86 -0.44 -30.97
C GLY A 212 1.90 -0.90 -29.88
N GLU A 213 1.86 -2.19 -29.61
CA GLU A 213 0.93 -2.78 -28.64
C GLU A 213 1.04 -2.15 -27.24
N MET A 214 2.27 -1.83 -26.80
CA MET A 214 2.51 -1.13 -25.53
C MET A 214 1.90 0.28 -25.48
N VAL A 215 1.84 0.98 -26.62
CA VAL A 215 1.21 2.31 -26.73
C VAL A 215 -0.30 2.17 -26.75
N THR A 216 -0.82 1.28 -27.59
CA THR A 216 -2.25 0.99 -27.72
C THR A 216 -2.86 0.58 -26.37
N LYS A 217 -2.14 -0.28 -25.61
CA LYS A 217 -2.54 -0.70 -24.26
C LYS A 217 -2.83 0.48 -23.34
N VAL A 218 -1.94 1.48 -23.33
CA VAL A 218 -2.09 2.67 -22.46
C VAL A 218 -3.18 3.60 -22.98
N GLN A 219 -3.34 3.72 -24.30
CA GLN A 219 -4.44 4.49 -24.91
C GLN A 219 -5.82 3.90 -24.55
N GLU A 220 -5.97 2.58 -24.67
CA GLU A 220 -7.18 1.87 -24.29
C GLU A 220 -7.46 2.02 -22.79
N ALA A 221 -6.43 1.85 -21.95
CA ALA A 221 -6.56 2.04 -20.50
C ALA A 221 -7.01 3.47 -20.15
N THR A 222 -6.44 4.47 -20.82
CA THR A 222 -6.80 5.88 -20.61
C THR A 222 -8.28 6.13 -20.93
N ALA A 223 -8.75 5.64 -22.09
CA ALA A 223 -10.14 5.80 -22.49
C ALA A 223 -11.11 5.10 -21.53
N LYS A 224 -10.76 3.89 -21.06
CA LYS A 224 -11.54 3.15 -20.06
C LYS A 224 -11.61 3.89 -18.73
N ALA A 225 -10.48 4.41 -18.24
CA ALA A 225 -10.41 5.15 -16.98
C ALA A 225 -11.24 6.45 -17.04
N GLN A 226 -11.16 7.20 -18.15
CA GLN A 226 -11.96 8.41 -18.38
C GLN A 226 -13.45 8.11 -18.45
N ALA A 227 -13.84 6.99 -19.07
CA ALA A 227 -15.25 6.57 -19.13
C ALA A 227 -15.80 6.16 -17.75
N ALA A 228 -14.96 5.54 -16.91
CA ALA A 228 -15.34 5.13 -15.56
C ALA A 228 -15.42 6.32 -14.58
N GLU A 229 -14.54 7.33 -14.72
CA GLU A 229 -14.46 8.50 -13.84
C GLU A 229 -14.41 9.82 -14.66
N PRO A 230 -15.53 10.26 -15.28
CA PRO A 230 -15.53 11.40 -16.20
C PRO A 230 -15.09 12.74 -15.60
N GLU A 231 -15.26 12.91 -14.29
CA GLU A 231 -14.88 14.12 -13.56
C GLU A 231 -13.41 14.11 -13.10
N LEU A 232 -12.75 12.95 -13.14
CA LEU A 232 -11.35 12.83 -12.73
C LEU A 232 -10.44 13.31 -13.85
N ALA A 233 -9.46 14.15 -13.50
CA ALA A 233 -8.44 14.60 -14.44
C ALA A 233 -7.48 13.44 -14.77
N ILE A 234 -7.79 12.67 -15.81
CA ILE A 234 -6.96 11.58 -16.33
C ILE A 234 -6.58 11.89 -17.77
N ASP A 235 -5.31 11.72 -18.11
CA ASP A 235 -4.88 11.80 -19.50
C ASP A 235 -3.73 10.86 -19.85
N GLY A 236 -3.68 10.51 -21.14
CA GLY A 236 -2.77 9.51 -21.66
C GLY A 236 -2.87 9.32 -23.17
N GLU A 237 -1.96 8.57 -23.79
CA GLU A 237 -0.69 8.16 -23.19
C GLU A 237 0.32 9.33 -23.19
N LEU A 238 1.14 9.44 -22.14
CA LEU A 238 2.11 10.52 -21.96
C LEU A 238 3.52 10.00 -21.64
N GLN A 239 4.55 10.59 -22.23
CA GLN A 239 5.91 10.47 -21.70
C GLN A 239 6.06 11.24 -20.39
N PHE A 240 7.03 10.87 -19.56
CA PHE A 240 7.24 11.54 -18.26
C PHE A 240 7.53 13.04 -18.40
N ASP A 241 8.30 13.45 -19.40
CA ASP A 241 8.57 14.87 -19.67
C ASP A 241 7.28 15.66 -19.99
N ALA A 242 6.39 15.09 -20.79
CA ALA A 242 5.08 15.66 -21.09
C ALA A 242 4.14 15.67 -19.87
N ALA A 243 4.23 14.68 -18.98
CA ALA A 243 3.43 14.63 -17.76
C ALA A 243 3.92 15.62 -16.68
N PHE A 244 5.23 15.83 -16.59
CA PHE A 244 5.88 16.54 -15.47
C PHE A 244 6.26 18.00 -15.79
N VAL A 245 6.72 18.30 -17.01
CA VAL A 245 7.24 19.63 -17.36
C VAL A 245 6.19 20.41 -18.16
N GLU A 246 5.62 21.46 -17.57
CA GLU A 246 4.56 22.31 -18.16
C GLU A 246 4.82 22.68 -19.63
N LYS A 247 6.01 23.24 -19.92
CA LYS A 247 6.38 23.63 -21.29
C LYS A 247 6.32 22.46 -22.29
N VAL A 248 6.72 21.26 -21.86
CA VAL A 248 6.71 20.07 -22.71
C VAL A 248 5.28 19.54 -22.86
N GLY A 249 4.49 19.55 -21.78
CA GLY A 249 3.07 19.21 -21.80
C GLY A 249 2.27 20.07 -22.79
N LEU A 250 2.44 21.39 -22.72
CA LEU A 250 1.81 22.35 -23.66
C LEU A 250 2.18 22.08 -25.12
N GLN A 251 3.42 21.64 -25.38
CA GLN A 251 3.91 21.38 -26.73
C GLN A 251 3.45 20.01 -27.28
N LYS A 252 3.53 18.95 -26.47
CA LYS A 252 3.28 17.57 -26.91
C LYS A 252 1.81 17.14 -26.74
N ALA A 253 1.07 17.75 -25.83
CA ALA A 253 -0.34 17.43 -25.55
C ALA A 253 -1.16 18.72 -25.30
N PRO A 254 -1.27 19.61 -26.30
CA PRO A 254 -1.96 20.90 -26.15
C PRO A 254 -3.42 20.70 -25.74
N GLY A 255 -3.87 21.49 -24.75
CA GLY A 255 -5.24 21.45 -24.21
C GLY A 255 -5.49 20.38 -23.14
N SER A 256 -4.51 19.53 -22.82
CA SER A 256 -4.60 18.60 -21.70
C SER A 256 -4.62 19.34 -20.36
N LYS A 257 -5.50 18.92 -19.45
CA LYS A 257 -5.54 19.39 -18.05
C LYS A 257 -4.54 18.67 -17.14
N VAL A 258 -3.86 17.66 -17.66
CA VAL A 258 -2.95 16.78 -16.90
C VAL A 258 -1.49 16.96 -17.35
N ALA A 259 -1.25 17.07 -18.65
CA ALA A 259 0.11 17.19 -19.17
C ALA A 259 0.81 18.43 -18.58
N GLY A 260 1.98 18.21 -17.97
CA GLY A 260 2.78 19.24 -17.31
C GLY A 260 2.36 19.57 -15.89
N HIS A 261 1.28 18.94 -15.39
CA HIS A 261 0.69 19.19 -14.09
C HIS A 261 0.37 17.90 -13.32
N ALA A 262 0.82 16.75 -13.83
CA ALA A 262 0.49 15.45 -13.25
C ALA A 262 1.11 15.31 -11.85
N ASN A 263 0.35 14.70 -10.95
CA ASN A 263 0.82 14.34 -9.61
C ASN A 263 0.50 12.88 -9.22
N VAL A 264 -0.17 12.15 -10.11
CA VAL A 264 -0.36 10.71 -10.03
C VAL A 264 0.18 10.11 -11.33
N PHE A 265 1.16 9.23 -11.22
CA PHE A 265 1.88 8.64 -12.35
C PHE A 265 1.58 7.14 -12.41
N VAL A 266 0.84 6.73 -13.44
CA VAL A 266 0.48 5.34 -13.68
C VAL A 266 1.46 4.75 -14.69
N PHE A 267 2.35 3.88 -14.25
CA PHE A 267 3.33 3.18 -15.06
C PHE A 267 2.69 2.05 -15.89
N PRO A 268 3.18 1.80 -17.11
CA PRO A 268 2.55 0.84 -18.03
C PRO A 268 2.81 -0.63 -17.69
N GLU A 269 3.85 -0.90 -16.90
CA GLU A 269 4.23 -2.23 -16.41
C GLU A 269 5.26 -2.12 -15.26
N LEU A 270 5.54 -3.24 -14.60
CA LEU A 270 6.27 -3.27 -13.34
C LEU A 270 7.75 -2.90 -13.46
N GLN A 271 8.45 -3.21 -14.56
CA GLN A 271 9.85 -2.80 -14.71
C GLN A 271 9.96 -1.28 -14.66
N SER A 272 9.14 -0.58 -15.44
CA SER A 272 9.09 0.88 -15.51
C SER A 272 8.70 1.49 -14.18
N GLY A 273 7.68 0.96 -13.49
CA GLY A 273 7.28 1.44 -12.18
C GLY A 273 8.35 1.22 -11.11
N ASN A 274 8.82 -0.02 -10.99
CA ASN A 274 9.77 -0.43 -9.97
C ASN A 274 11.14 0.24 -10.10
N ILE A 275 11.62 0.40 -11.34
CA ILE A 275 12.86 1.13 -11.64
C ILE A 275 12.62 2.64 -11.48
N GLY A 276 11.47 3.15 -11.96
CA GLY A 276 11.12 4.56 -11.96
C GLY A 276 11.11 5.18 -10.56
N TYR A 277 10.39 4.58 -9.61
CA TYR A 277 10.36 5.12 -8.24
C TYR A 277 11.74 5.04 -7.56
N LYS A 278 12.54 4.01 -7.85
CA LYS A 278 13.90 3.88 -7.30
C LYS A 278 14.85 4.92 -7.89
N ILE A 279 14.74 5.24 -9.17
CA ILE A 279 15.49 6.34 -9.78
C ILE A 279 15.11 7.67 -9.11
N ALA A 280 13.81 7.93 -8.96
CA ALA A 280 13.33 9.14 -8.28
C ALA A 280 13.82 9.21 -6.81
N GLN A 281 13.84 8.08 -6.10
CA GLN A 281 14.38 8.00 -4.75
C GLN A 281 15.89 8.28 -4.71
N ARG A 282 16.69 7.59 -5.54
CA ARG A 282 18.16 7.59 -5.44
C ARG A 282 18.82 8.79 -6.09
N PHE A 283 18.34 9.21 -7.27
CA PHE A 283 18.86 10.39 -7.98
C PHE A 283 18.04 11.65 -7.69
N GLY A 284 16.72 11.52 -7.58
CA GLY A 284 15.86 12.65 -7.28
C GLY A 284 15.87 13.07 -5.81
N HIS A 285 16.41 12.24 -4.91
CA HIS A 285 16.38 12.43 -3.46
C HIS A 285 14.96 12.58 -2.91
N PHE A 286 14.00 11.89 -3.53
CA PHE A 286 12.65 11.74 -2.98
C PHE A 286 12.66 10.71 -1.85
N GLU A 287 11.92 11.00 -0.80
CA GLU A 287 11.45 9.97 0.11
C GLU A 287 10.38 9.13 -0.60
N ALA A 288 10.45 7.80 -0.47
CA ALA A 288 9.54 6.87 -1.13
C ALA A 288 8.88 5.99 -0.07
N VAL A 289 7.60 6.24 0.21
CA VAL A 289 6.87 5.58 1.30
C VAL A 289 5.88 4.56 0.74
N GLY A 290 6.05 3.29 1.10
CA GLY A 290 5.25 2.17 0.62
C GLY A 290 6.06 0.87 0.39
N PRO A 291 5.53 -0.08 -0.41
CA PRO A 291 4.30 0.04 -1.20
C PRO A 291 3.02 -0.07 -0.36
N VAL A 292 2.12 0.87 -0.60
CA VAL A 292 0.77 0.88 -0.05
C VAL A 292 -0.12 0.08 -0.99
N LEU A 293 -0.78 -0.99 -0.49
CA LEU A 293 -1.68 -1.77 -1.34
C LEU A 293 -3.01 -1.04 -1.50
N GLN A 294 -3.48 -0.98 -2.74
CA GLN A 294 -4.72 -0.33 -3.13
C GLN A 294 -5.75 -1.36 -3.57
N GLY A 295 -7.03 -1.01 -3.41
CA GLY A 295 -8.15 -1.85 -3.88
C GLY A 295 -8.51 -3.02 -2.97
N LEU A 296 -7.93 -3.16 -1.76
CA LEU A 296 -8.33 -4.17 -0.76
C LEU A 296 -9.52 -3.70 0.11
N ASN A 297 -10.37 -4.63 0.57
CA ASN A 297 -11.49 -4.33 1.49
C ASN A 297 -11.05 -3.71 2.82
N LYS A 298 -9.85 -4.08 3.28
CA LYS A 298 -9.21 -3.57 4.48
C LYS A 298 -7.76 -3.23 4.15
N PRO A 299 -7.19 -2.18 4.76
CA PRO A 299 -5.84 -1.73 4.46
C PRO A 299 -4.80 -2.75 4.89
N VAL A 300 -3.91 -3.07 3.96
CA VAL A 300 -2.72 -3.88 4.19
C VAL A 300 -1.59 -3.20 3.42
N SER A 301 -0.45 -2.99 4.06
CA SER A 301 0.73 -2.45 3.39
C SER A 301 1.89 -3.43 3.50
N ASP A 302 2.74 -3.40 2.48
CA ASP A 302 3.98 -4.16 2.44
C ASP A 302 5.14 -3.18 2.61
N LEU A 303 6.20 -3.64 3.26
CA LEU A 303 7.43 -2.92 3.47
C LEU A 303 8.51 -3.49 2.56
N SER A 304 9.45 -2.64 2.16
CA SER A 304 10.69 -3.16 1.59
C SER A 304 11.51 -3.83 2.69
N ARG A 305 12.14 -4.98 2.39
CA ARG A 305 13.14 -5.57 3.32
C ARG A 305 14.28 -4.61 3.69
N GLY A 306 14.55 -3.61 2.84
CA GLY A 306 15.53 -2.55 3.11
C GLY A 306 14.98 -1.33 3.84
N CYS A 307 13.77 -1.41 4.41
CA CYS A 307 13.15 -0.30 5.13
C CYS A 307 13.89 0.03 6.43
N SER A 308 13.74 1.27 6.86
CA SER A 308 14.11 1.78 8.18
C SER A 308 12.94 1.67 9.17
N GLU A 309 13.20 1.91 10.46
CA GLU A 309 12.13 2.06 11.46
C GLU A 309 11.19 3.22 11.10
N GLU A 310 11.74 4.32 10.57
CA GLU A 310 10.94 5.48 10.14
C GLU A 310 9.98 5.13 9.00
N ASP A 311 10.41 4.28 8.07
CA ASP A 311 9.52 3.78 7.01
C ASP A 311 8.36 2.96 7.60
N VAL A 312 8.61 2.13 8.62
CA VAL A 312 7.55 1.36 9.31
C VAL A 312 6.55 2.31 9.97
N TYR A 313 7.06 3.28 10.73
CA TYR A 313 6.26 4.29 11.42
C TYR A 313 5.35 5.05 10.43
N LYS A 314 5.93 5.53 9.33
CA LYS A 314 5.22 6.26 8.28
C LYS A 314 4.19 5.40 7.54
N VAL A 315 4.53 4.16 7.16
CA VAL A 315 3.62 3.24 6.47
C VAL A 315 2.45 2.83 7.38
N ALA A 316 2.65 2.72 8.68
CA ALA A 316 1.57 2.45 9.63
C ALA A 316 0.56 3.61 9.72
N ILE A 317 1.04 4.86 9.79
CA ILE A 317 0.19 6.06 9.74
C ILE A 317 -0.65 6.07 8.46
N ILE A 318 -0.04 5.76 7.33
CA ILE A 318 -0.72 5.67 6.04
C ILE A 318 -1.79 4.58 6.05
N THR A 319 -1.44 3.38 6.52
CA THR A 319 -2.32 2.23 6.57
C THR A 319 -3.54 2.52 7.46
N ALA A 320 -3.32 3.20 8.59
CA ALA A 320 -4.39 3.68 9.47
C ALA A 320 -5.27 4.74 8.77
N ALA A 321 -4.68 5.70 8.06
CA ALA A 321 -5.43 6.71 7.33
C ALA A 321 -6.30 6.10 6.21
N GLN A 322 -5.80 5.06 5.52
CA GLN A 322 -6.59 4.30 4.55
C GLN A 322 -7.77 3.55 5.19
N GLY A 323 -7.65 3.12 6.45
CA GLY A 323 -8.73 2.46 7.20
C GLY A 323 -9.94 3.36 7.48
N LEU A 324 -9.73 4.69 7.44
CA LEU A 324 -10.79 5.68 7.65
C LEU A 324 -11.58 6.01 6.37
N ALA A 325 -11.13 5.56 5.19
CA ALA A 325 -11.64 5.92 3.87
C ALA A 325 -12.44 4.80 3.18
#